data_AF-A0A674CY38-F1
#
_entry.id   AF-A0A674CY38-F1
#
_cell.length_a   1.000
_cell.length_b   1.000
_cell.length_c   1.000
_cell.angle_alpha   90.00
_cell.angle_beta   90.00
_cell.angle_gamma   90.00
#
_symmetry.space_group_name_H-M   'P 1'
#
loop_
_entity.id
_entity.type
_entity.pdbx_description
1 polymer ?
#
loop_
_entity_poly.entity_id
_entity_poly.type
_entity_poly.pdbx_seq_one_letter_code
_entity_poly.pdbx_strand_id
1 'polypeptide(L)'
;VQFVLHAGCLGYEVATAHLILLSCSVFFFLQPSLFPTPPGPAPSPCSLSLLPLPAPSPCSLSLLPLPAPSPCTLSLLPRPAPSPCSLSLLPLPAPSPCSLALLHLPAPSPCFLSLHPLPAPSPCSLALLPLPAPSPCTLSLHPLPAPSPCSLALLPLPAPSPHLSPLFSSPNPHSSPPEKFVGCAVPRRSGGYVIGEGRSFGALDWESRSISTIAVIDEDKPNNRFNDGKVDPAGRLFAGTMAMEERPTVLELKQGSLFSLNKDHIVVKHFNQVDISNGLDWSLDHKTFYYIDSLTYTVEAFNYDINTGSISNRRMVYKMEEGEGIPDGMCIDADGRLWVACYNGGRVIQIDPQTGVRLQTVKLPVDKTTSCCFGGRDYSDLYVTSACKGMDEADMAKQPQAGCVFRITGLGAKGIPANSFTG
;
A
#
# COMPACT_ATOMS: atom_id res chain seq x y z
N VAL A 1 21.03 20.00 -9.24
CA VAL A 1 19.96 20.91 -8.74
C VAL A 1 18.91 20.02 -8.11
N GLN A 2 18.86 20.01 -6.78
CA GLN A 2 18.14 19.05 -5.95
C GLN A 2 16.82 19.70 -5.53
N PHE A 3 15.68 19.19 -5.98
CA PHE A 3 14.38 19.64 -5.49
C PHE A 3 13.88 18.64 -4.43
N VAL A 4 13.98 19.05 -3.17
CA VAL A 4 13.24 18.45 -2.06
C VAL A 4 11.84 19.04 -2.10
N LEU A 5 10.82 18.22 -2.35
CA LEU A 5 9.43 18.64 -2.21
C LEU A 5 9.04 18.60 -0.73
N HIS A 6 9.06 19.77 -0.09
CA HIS A 6 8.18 20.04 1.05
C HIS A 6 6.79 20.35 0.47
N ALA A 7 5.89 19.36 0.43
CA ALA A 7 4.52 19.57 -0.03
C ALA A 7 3.66 20.10 1.12
N GLY A 8 3.69 21.42 1.31
CA GLY A 8 2.54 22.15 1.81
C GLY A 8 1.47 22.25 0.71
N CYS A 9 0.21 22.17 1.13
CA CYS A 9 -1.02 22.09 0.34
C CYS A 9 -1.03 22.86 -0.99
N LEU A 10 -1.24 22.13 -2.09
CA LEU A 10 -2.10 22.49 -3.22
C LEU A 10 -2.60 21.17 -3.83
N GLY A 11 -3.93 20.98 -3.79
CA GLY A 11 -4.57 19.67 -3.86
C GLY A 11 -4.60 19.02 -5.23
N TYR A 12 -4.39 17.70 -5.23
CA TYR A 12 -4.99 16.73 -6.14
C TYR A 12 -5.12 15.39 -5.38
N GLU A 13 -6.29 14.76 -5.49
CA GLU A 13 -6.71 13.56 -4.75
C GLU A 13 -5.74 12.38 -4.90
N VAL A 14 -5.35 11.77 -3.77
CA VAL A 14 -4.73 10.45 -3.74
C VAL A 14 -5.44 9.63 -2.67
N ALA A 15 -6.17 8.61 -3.11
CA ALA A 15 -6.82 7.63 -2.24
C ALA A 15 -5.76 6.81 -1.49
N THR A 16 -5.80 6.84 -0.16
CA THR A 16 -4.95 6.03 0.72
C THR A 16 -5.72 4.81 1.21
N ALA A 17 -5.20 3.61 0.93
CA ALA A 17 -5.57 2.37 1.61
C ALA A 17 -4.39 1.94 2.50
N HIS A 18 -4.65 1.67 3.78
CA HIS A 18 -3.65 1.14 4.71
C HIS A 18 -3.61 -0.39 4.64
N LEU A 19 -2.47 -0.94 4.23
CA LEU A 19 -2.01 -2.28 4.61
C LEU A 19 -0.48 -2.19 4.79
N ILE A 20 0.01 -2.40 6.01
CA ILE A 20 1.44 -2.44 6.32
C ILE A 20 1.91 -3.88 6.07
N LEU A 21 2.55 -4.12 4.93
CA LEU A 21 3.24 -5.38 4.64
C LEU A 21 4.73 -5.20 4.88
N LEU A 22 5.24 -5.90 5.89
CA LEU A 22 6.68 -6.09 6.05
C LEU A 22 7.15 -7.05 4.94
N SER A 23 7.98 -6.52 4.04
CA SER A 23 8.82 -7.21 3.05
C SER A 23 8.27 -7.70 1.70
N CYS A 24 7.07 -7.32 1.23
CA CYS A 24 6.55 -7.86 -0.05
C CYS A 24 5.95 -6.82 -0.99
N SER A 25 6.19 -7.02 -2.30
CA SER A 25 5.70 -6.28 -3.46
C SER A 25 4.16 -6.20 -3.48
N VAL A 26 3.56 -5.13 -2.97
CA VAL A 26 2.12 -4.87 -3.17
C VAL A 26 1.91 -3.42 -3.60
N PHE A 27 1.57 -3.24 -4.87
CA PHE A 27 1.18 -1.96 -5.46
C PHE A 27 -0.15 -2.11 -6.22
N PHE A 28 -1.08 -1.19 -5.98
CA PHE A 28 -2.36 -1.11 -6.70
C PHE A 28 -2.46 0.23 -7.45
N PHE A 29 -2.88 0.21 -8.72
CA PHE A 29 -3.38 1.40 -9.43
C PHE A 29 -4.58 1.05 -10.32
N LEU A 30 -5.67 1.82 -10.15
CA LEU A 30 -6.88 1.82 -10.97
C LEU A 30 -6.69 2.71 -12.22
N GLN A 31 -7.23 2.30 -13.37
CA GLN A 31 -7.19 3.08 -14.64
C GLN A 31 -8.19 4.27 -14.63
N PRO A 32 -7.87 5.43 -15.26
CA PRO A 32 -8.80 6.55 -15.36
C PRO A 32 -9.55 6.63 -16.72
N SER A 33 -10.85 6.89 -16.68
CA SER A 33 -11.71 7.28 -17.82
C SER A 33 -11.91 8.80 -17.90
N LEU A 34 -12.12 9.33 -19.12
CA LEU A 34 -12.05 10.74 -19.54
C LEU A 34 -13.37 11.58 -19.46
N PHE A 35 -13.18 12.93 -19.34
CA PHE A 35 -13.96 14.10 -19.89
C PHE A 35 -15.00 14.92 -19.01
N PRO A 36 -15.34 16.22 -19.29
CA PRO A 36 -14.88 17.44 -18.54
C PRO A 36 -15.93 18.58 -18.16
N THR A 37 -15.45 19.71 -17.57
CA THR A 37 -15.95 21.14 -17.47
C THR A 37 -16.57 21.71 -16.13
N PRO A 38 -16.48 23.05 -15.83
CA PRO A 38 -16.63 23.64 -14.46
C PRO A 38 -18.04 24.21 -14.09
N PRO A 39 -18.37 24.48 -12.79
CA PRO A 39 -19.75 24.73 -12.33
C PRO A 39 -20.16 26.21 -12.15
N GLY A 40 -21.47 26.48 -12.30
CA GLY A 40 -22.19 27.74 -12.04
C GLY A 40 -22.93 27.80 -10.66
N PRO A 41 -23.85 28.78 -10.42
CA PRO A 41 -24.39 29.10 -9.08
C PRO A 41 -25.47 28.11 -8.56
N ALA A 42 -25.66 28.09 -7.23
CA ALA A 42 -26.44 27.07 -6.47
C ALA A 42 -27.98 27.19 -6.61
N PRO A 43 -28.74 26.07 -6.66
CA PRO A 43 -30.17 26.06 -7.01
C PRO A 43 -31.21 26.04 -5.86
N SER A 44 -30.86 26.13 -4.56
CA SER A 44 -31.85 25.94 -3.46
C SER A 44 -31.58 26.73 -2.15
N PRO A 45 -32.60 26.98 -1.28
CA PRO A 45 -32.45 27.79 -0.06
C PRO A 45 -31.72 27.04 1.07
N CYS A 46 -30.67 27.65 1.63
CA CYS A 46 -29.90 27.12 2.78
C CYS A 46 -29.94 28.11 3.96
N SER A 47 -29.84 27.62 5.20
CA SER A 47 -29.78 28.44 6.40
C SER A 47 -28.55 28.12 7.28
N LEU A 48 -27.90 29.16 7.80
CA LEU A 48 -26.72 29.08 8.66
C LEU A 48 -26.98 29.88 9.95
N SER A 49 -26.80 29.23 11.11
CA SER A 49 -26.89 29.88 12.44
C SER A 49 -25.58 29.73 13.20
N LEU A 50 -24.96 30.86 13.57
CA LEU A 50 -23.72 30.93 14.35
C LEU A 50 -23.96 31.73 15.64
N LEU A 51 -23.62 31.18 16.80
CA LEU A 51 -23.71 31.89 18.08
C LEU A 51 -22.36 31.86 18.83
N PRO A 52 -21.40 32.74 18.49
CA PRO A 52 -20.09 32.79 19.13
C PRO A 52 -20.15 33.45 20.52
N LEU A 53 -19.49 32.85 21.51
CA LEU A 53 -19.28 33.43 22.84
C LEU A 53 -17.83 33.98 22.98
N PRO A 54 -17.58 34.97 23.84
CA PRO A 54 -16.25 35.56 24.02
C PRO A 54 -15.21 34.52 24.50
N ALA A 55 -14.00 34.54 23.94
CA ALA A 55 -12.91 33.65 24.32
C ALA A 55 -11.72 34.43 24.94
N PRO A 56 -11.10 33.94 26.02
CA PRO A 56 -9.97 34.61 26.69
C PRO A 56 -8.59 34.38 26.03
N SER A 57 -8.51 33.57 24.97
CA SER A 57 -7.27 33.21 24.26
C SER A 57 -7.49 33.19 22.73
N PRO A 58 -6.43 33.33 21.90
CA PRO A 58 -6.59 33.43 20.44
C PRO A 58 -7.11 32.12 19.85
N CYS A 59 -8.30 32.18 19.26
CA CYS A 59 -8.90 31.06 18.55
C CYS A 59 -9.21 31.43 17.10
N SER A 60 -9.08 30.45 16.19
CA SER A 60 -9.39 30.60 14.77
C SER A 60 -10.53 29.67 14.35
N LEU A 61 -11.49 30.20 13.60
CA LEU A 61 -12.60 29.46 13.01
C LEU A 61 -12.58 29.68 11.50
N SER A 62 -12.45 28.60 10.74
CA SER A 62 -12.50 28.62 9.27
C SER A 62 -13.67 27.78 8.77
N LEU A 63 -14.58 28.39 8.00
CA LEU A 63 -15.73 27.73 7.37
C LEU A 63 -15.68 27.97 5.85
N LEU A 64 -15.71 26.89 5.07
CA LEU A 64 -15.78 26.99 3.60
C LEU A 64 -16.99 26.19 3.08
N PRO A 65 -18.20 26.78 3.04
CA PRO A 65 -19.38 26.10 2.55
C PRO A 65 -19.39 26.00 1.02
N LEU A 66 -19.60 24.80 0.49
CA LEU A 66 -19.83 24.57 -0.94
C LEU A 66 -21.33 24.63 -1.29
N PRO A 67 -21.69 24.99 -2.54
CA PRO A 67 -23.09 25.10 -2.96
C PRO A 67 -23.83 23.76 -2.84
N ALA A 68 -25.00 23.76 -2.21
CA ALA A 68 -25.82 22.57 -2.03
C ALA A 68 -26.97 22.53 -3.06
N PRO A 69 -27.26 21.37 -3.68
CA PRO A 69 -28.38 21.19 -4.61
C PRO A 69 -29.74 20.96 -3.91
N SER A 70 -29.78 20.91 -2.58
CA SER A 70 -30.99 20.71 -1.77
C SER A 70 -30.96 21.55 -0.47
N PRO A 71 -32.09 21.72 0.25
CA PRO A 71 -32.14 22.54 1.47
C PRO A 71 -31.28 21.97 2.60
N CYS A 72 -30.45 22.80 3.23
CA CYS A 72 -29.55 22.41 4.31
C CYS A 72 -29.62 23.38 5.49
N THR A 73 -29.46 22.86 6.72
CA THR A 73 -29.37 23.67 7.94
C THR A 73 -28.08 23.36 8.70
N LEU A 74 -27.28 24.39 9.00
CA LEU A 74 -26.05 24.28 9.78
C LEU A 74 -26.14 25.14 11.05
N SER A 75 -25.97 24.52 12.22
CA SER A 75 -25.97 25.18 13.53
C SER A 75 -24.68 24.91 14.30
N LEU A 76 -23.96 25.97 14.67
CA LEU A 76 -22.69 25.90 15.42
C LEU A 76 -22.78 26.68 16.74
N LEU A 77 -22.47 26.02 17.85
CA LEU A 77 -22.48 26.61 19.20
C LEU A 77 -21.13 26.41 19.93
N PRO A 78 -20.09 27.20 19.60
CA PRO A 78 -18.78 27.10 20.25
C PRO A 78 -18.80 27.73 21.66
N ARG A 79 -18.31 27.00 22.67
CA ARG A 79 -18.12 27.52 24.04
C ARG A 79 -16.67 27.99 24.27
N PRO A 80 -16.41 28.82 25.30
CA PRO A 80 -15.10 29.41 25.54
C PRO A 80 -13.99 28.37 25.75
N ALA A 81 -12.80 28.58 25.18
CA ALA A 81 -11.61 27.77 25.39
C ALA A 81 -10.54 28.55 26.19
N PRO A 82 -9.95 27.97 27.26
CA PRO A 82 -8.89 28.61 28.04
C PRO A 82 -7.50 28.57 27.38
N SER A 83 -7.34 27.91 26.22
CA SER A 83 -6.08 27.79 25.48
C SER A 83 -6.31 27.89 23.96
N PRO A 84 -5.25 28.18 23.15
CA PRO A 84 -5.41 28.43 21.71
C PRO A 84 -6.04 27.25 20.98
N CYS A 85 -7.06 27.56 20.17
CA CYS A 85 -7.89 26.54 19.53
C CYS A 85 -8.13 26.87 18.06
N SER A 86 -8.11 25.85 17.19
CA SER A 86 -8.43 26.04 15.76
C SER A 86 -9.47 25.02 15.30
N LEU A 87 -10.57 25.51 14.72
CA LEU A 87 -11.64 24.71 14.15
C LEU A 87 -11.75 24.98 12.65
N SER A 88 -11.67 23.92 11.85
CA SER A 88 -11.88 23.98 10.39
C SER A 88 -12.99 23.03 9.96
N LEU A 89 -14.01 23.56 9.26
CA LEU A 89 -15.12 22.78 8.71
C LEU A 89 -15.23 22.98 7.20
N LEU A 90 -15.27 21.87 6.46
CA LEU A 90 -15.47 21.85 5.01
C LEU A 90 -16.67 20.95 4.65
N PRO A 91 -17.91 21.46 4.71
CA PRO A 91 -19.07 20.69 4.30
C PRO A 91 -19.15 20.57 2.77
N LEU A 92 -19.19 19.32 2.28
CA LEU A 92 -19.34 19.01 0.85
C LEU A 92 -20.82 18.99 0.43
N PRO A 93 -21.13 19.15 -0.87
CA PRO A 93 -22.51 19.18 -1.37
C PRO A 93 -23.27 17.90 -1.05
N ALA A 94 -24.50 18.02 -0.52
CA ALA A 94 -25.38 16.88 -0.27
C ALA A 94 -26.53 16.85 -1.31
N PRO A 95 -26.75 15.71 -2.01
CA PRO A 95 -27.85 15.55 -2.96
C PRO A 95 -29.24 15.46 -2.30
N SER A 96 -29.33 15.45 -0.97
CA SER A 96 -30.58 15.36 -0.19
C SER A 96 -30.53 16.23 1.09
N PRO A 97 -31.69 16.55 1.71
CA PRO A 97 -31.73 17.49 2.85
C PRO A 97 -30.91 17.01 4.04
N CYS A 98 -30.06 17.87 4.59
CA CYS A 98 -29.17 17.53 5.70
C CYS A 98 -29.19 18.57 6.82
N SER A 99 -28.98 18.10 8.05
CA SER A 99 -28.84 18.95 9.25
C SER A 99 -27.56 18.60 10.00
N LEU A 100 -26.73 19.60 10.27
CA LEU A 100 -25.49 19.46 11.06
C LEU A 100 -25.55 20.35 12.30
N ALA A 101 -25.38 19.74 13.47
CA ALA A 101 -25.31 20.43 14.76
C ALA A 101 -24.00 20.10 15.49
N LEU A 102 -23.26 21.12 15.90
CA LEU A 102 -21.96 20.99 16.55
C LEU A 102 -21.93 21.77 17.85
N LEU A 103 -21.70 21.07 18.98
CA LEU A 103 -21.59 21.68 20.31
C LEU A 103 -20.21 21.35 20.89
N HIS A 104 -19.34 22.36 20.99
CA HIS A 104 -17.98 22.20 21.49
C HIS A 104 -17.89 22.54 22.99
N LEU A 105 -17.32 21.65 23.81
CA LEU A 105 -17.07 21.86 25.24
C LEU A 105 -15.60 22.26 25.49
N PRO A 106 -15.30 23.00 26.57
CA PRO A 106 -13.98 23.59 26.82
C PRO A 106 -12.85 22.55 26.92
N ALA A 107 -11.72 22.80 26.24
CA ALA A 107 -10.50 22.00 26.33
C ALA A 107 -9.39 22.76 27.12
N PRO A 108 -8.76 22.15 28.13
CA PRO A 108 -7.72 22.79 28.94
C PRO A 108 -6.34 22.88 28.26
N SER A 109 -6.17 22.33 27.05
CA SER A 109 -4.91 22.31 26.31
C SER A 109 -5.12 22.55 24.81
N PRO A 110 -4.08 22.95 24.04
CA PRO A 110 -4.22 23.33 22.63
C PRO A 110 -4.81 22.19 21.80
N CYS A 111 -5.86 22.48 21.05
CA CYS A 111 -6.56 21.48 20.26
C CYS A 111 -6.83 21.93 18.82
N PHE A 112 -6.71 20.97 17.90
CA PHE A 112 -7.05 21.14 16.49
C PHE A 112 -8.16 20.16 16.13
N LEU A 113 -9.30 20.68 15.66
CA LEU A 113 -10.42 19.87 15.18
C LEU A 113 -10.65 20.18 13.69
N SER A 114 -10.61 19.13 12.88
CA SER A 114 -11.00 19.20 11.47
C SER A 114 -12.15 18.23 11.20
N LEU A 115 -13.22 18.71 10.54
CA LEU A 115 -14.34 17.86 10.13
C LEU A 115 -14.61 18.03 8.64
N HIS A 116 -14.69 16.91 7.95
CA HIS A 116 -14.92 16.83 6.51
C HIS A 116 -16.07 15.84 6.25
N PRO A 117 -17.34 16.26 6.40
CA PRO A 117 -18.48 15.41 6.08
C PRO A 117 -18.54 15.15 4.56
N LEU A 118 -18.58 13.88 4.19
CA LEU A 118 -18.74 13.42 2.81
C LEU A 118 -20.22 13.46 2.36
N PRO A 119 -20.50 13.49 1.04
CA PRO A 119 -21.86 13.55 0.51
C PRO A 119 -22.72 12.36 0.96
N ALA A 120 -23.94 12.62 1.43
CA ALA A 120 -24.90 11.59 1.79
C ALA A 120 -26.02 11.47 0.72
N PRO A 121 -26.27 10.29 0.14
CA PRO A 121 -27.31 10.08 -0.88
C PRO A 121 -28.76 10.13 -0.32
N SER A 122 -28.93 10.16 1.00
CA SER A 122 -30.22 10.17 1.70
C SER A 122 -30.25 11.16 2.88
N PRO A 123 -31.44 11.59 3.37
CA PRO A 123 -31.54 12.58 4.44
C PRO A 123 -30.78 12.15 5.70
N CYS A 124 -29.93 13.03 6.21
CA CYS A 124 -29.06 12.70 7.35
C CYS A 124 -29.00 13.83 8.38
N SER A 125 -28.87 13.44 9.65
CA SER A 125 -28.63 14.36 10.77
C SER A 125 -27.36 13.94 11.51
N LEU A 126 -26.40 14.85 11.64
CA LEU A 126 -25.16 14.63 12.36
C LEU A 126 -25.08 15.59 13.56
N ALA A 127 -24.92 15.01 14.76
CA ALA A 127 -24.70 15.76 15.99
C ALA A 127 -23.37 15.34 16.64
N LEU A 128 -22.50 16.31 16.93
CA LEU A 128 -21.17 16.07 17.49
C LEU A 128 -20.98 16.82 18.81
N LEU A 129 -20.57 16.09 19.85
CA LEU A 129 -20.33 16.56 21.22
C LEU A 129 -18.94 16.11 21.71
N PRO A 130 -17.85 16.82 21.35
CA PRO A 130 -16.52 16.48 21.84
C PRO A 130 -16.39 16.77 23.34
N LEU A 131 -15.89 15.81 24.11
CA LEU A 131 -15.56 15.98 25.54
C LEU A 131 -14.11 16.53 25.72
N PRO A 132 -13.79 17.14 26.88
CA PRO A 132 -12.48 17.76 27.12
C PRO A 132 -11.31 16.77 27.03
N ALA A 133 -10.25 17.14 26.31
CA ALA A 133 -8.99 16.40 26.28
C ALA A 133 -7.95 17.03 27.25
N PRO A 134 -7.33 16.25 28.16
CA PRO A 134 -6.36 16.76 29.13
C PRO A 134 -4.97 17.05 28.55
N SER A 135 -4.72 16.72 27.28
CA SER A 135 -3.42 16.88 26.59
C SER A 135 -3.60 17.32 25.13
N PRO A 136 -2.56 17.88 24.47
CA PRO A 136 -2.66 18.37 23.10
C PRO A 136 -3.10 17.25 22.16
N CYS A 137 -4.22 17.47 21.46
CA CYS A 137 -4.81 16.47 20.60
C CYS A 137 -5.22 17.06 19.24
N THR A 138 -4.99 16.29 18.19
CA THR A 138 -5.54 16.55 16.86
C THR A 138 -6.64 15.52 16.60
N LEU A 139 -7.88 15.97 16.44
CA LEU A 139 -9.00 15.11 16.08
C LEU A 139 -9.45 15.46 14.66
N SER A 140 -9.41 14.48 13.77
CA SER A 140 -9.93 14.61 12.42
C SER A 140 -10.99 13.53 12.21
N LEU A 141 -12.23 13.92 11.93
CA LEU A 141 -13.30 12.97 11.63
C LEU A 141 -13.73 13.08 10.17
N HIS A 142 -13.75 11.92 9.50
CA HIS A 142 -14.31 11.71 8.17
C HIS A 142 -15.49 10.74 8.28
N PRO A 143 -16.74 11.22 8.47
CA PRO A 143 -17.92 10.37 8.38
C PRO A 143 -18.03 9.82 6.95
N LEU A 144 -18.18 8.51 6.83
CA LEU A 144 -18.40 7.83 5.54
C LEU A 144 -19.89 7.90 5.13
N PRO A 145 -20.20 7.81 3.82
CA PRO A 145 -21.58 7.86 3.34
C PRO A 145 -22.42 6.70 3.88
N ALA A 146 -23.63 6.99 4.36
CA ALA A 146 -24.63 5.98 4.67
C ALA A 146 -25.57 5.78 3.48
N PRO A 147 -25.87 4.55 3.06
CA PRO A 147 -26.79 4.26 1.95
C PRO A 147 -28.28 4.41 2.31
N SER A 148 -28.61 4.81 3.54
CA SER A 148 -29.99 4.91 4.06
C SER A 148 -30.11 6.03 5.11
N PRO A 149 -31.33 6.52 5.44
CA PRO A 149 -31.53 7.58 6.44
C PRO A 149 -30.88 7.20 7.77
N CYS A 150 -29.99 8.05 8.26
CA CYS A 150 -29.21 7.76 9.47
C CYS A 150 -29.09 9.00 10.36
N SER A 151 -29.17 8.75 11.68
CA SER A 151 -28.85 9.72 12.72
C SER A 151 -27.59 9.23 13.43
N LEU A 152 -26.50 10.00 13.34
CA LEU A 152 -25.24 9.66 14.00
C LEU A 152 -24.95 10.69 15.11
N ALA A 153 -24.75 10.19 16.34
CA ALA A 153 -24.27 10.96 17.47
C ALA A 153 -22.96 10.34 17.98
N LEU A 154 -21.85 11.10 17.97
CA LEU A 154 -20.55 10.63 18.44
C LEU A 154 -20.15 11.34 19.75
N LEU A 155 -19.81 10.55 20.76
CA LEU A 155 -19.30 10.96 22.08
C LEU A 155 -17.92 10.31 22.30
N PRO A 156 -16.79 10.99 21.98
CA PRO A 156 -15.47 10.44 22.22
C PRO A 156 -15.08 10.52 23.70
N LEU A 157 -14.54 9.44 24.26
CA LEU A 157 -13.99 9.36 25.63
C LEU A 157 -12.45 9.51 25.62
N PRO A 158 -11.82 10.04 26.68
CA PRO A 158 -10.39 10.35 26.69
C PRO A 158 -9.48 9.11 26.74
N ALA A 159 -8.36 9.16 26.01
CA ALA A 159 -7.31 8.13 25.99
C ALA A 159 -6.26 8.34 27.11
N PRO A 160 -5.75 7.29 27.78
CA PRO A 160 -4.68 7.41 28.77
C PRO A 160 -3.26 7.45 28.14
N SER A 161 -2.33 8.10 28.85
CA SER A 161 -0.92 8.39 28.48
C SER A 161 -0.01 7.16 28.28
N PRO A 162 1.18 7.31 27.65
CA PRO A 162 2.01 6.19 27.22
C PRO A 162 3.04 5.80 28.29
N HIS A 163 2.85 4.65 28.93
CA HIS A 163 3.90 3.86 29.55
C HIS A 163 3.45 2.40 29.55
N LEU A 164 4.24 1.51 28.92
CA LEU A 164 4.61 0.18 29.40
C LEU A 164 5.30 -0.61 28.27
N SER A 165 6.57 -0.93 28.53
CA SER A 165 7.34 -2.01 27.91
C SER A 165 6.63 -3.35 28.05
N PRO A 166 6.75 -4.30 27.09
CA PRO A 166 6.12 -5.60 27.26
C PRO A 166 6.96 -6.45 28.22
N LEU A 167 6.45 -6.60 29.44
CA LEU A 167 6.83 -7.70 30.33
C LEU A 167 6.40 -9.02 29.69
N PHE A 168 7.33 -9.98 29.69
CA PHE A 168 7.09 -11.38 29.41
C PHE A 168 5.82 -11.89 30.09
N SER A 169 4.96 -12.55 29.31
CA SER A 169 3.96 -13.49 29.82
C SER A 169 4.03 -14.75 28.96
N SER A 170 4.52 -15.84 29.55
CA SER A 170 4.37 -17.21 29.02
C SER A 170 3.02 -17.78 29.50
N PRO A 171 2.50 -18.89 28.95
CA PRO A 171 1.34 -18.91 28.06
C PRO A 171 0.12 -19.54 28.76
N ASN A 172 -1.06 -19.44 28.11
CA ASN A 172 -2.13 -20.42 28.31
C ASN A 172 -2.56 -20.96 26.93
N PRO A 173 -2.75 -22.27 26.74
CA PRO A 173 -2.72 -22.92 25.44
C PRO A 173 -4.14 -23.02 24.84
N HIS A 174 -4.61 -21.96 24.20
CA HIS A 174 -5.68 -22.09 23.20
C HIS A 174 -5.29 -21.25 21.99
N SER A 175 -4.76 -21.97 21.00
CA SER A 175 -4.22 -21.54 19.71
C SER A 175 -4.93 -20.34 19.08
N SER A 176 -4.30 -19.16 19.12
CA SER A 176 -4.38 -18.25 17.98
C SER A 176 -3.77 -18.97 16.77
N PRO A 177 -4.37 -18.89 15.57
CA PRO A 177 -3.72 -19.44 14.39
C PRO A 177 -2.34 -18.79 14.24
N PRO A 178 -1.29 -19.55 13.85
CA PRO A 178 0.02 -18.98 13.59
C PRO A 178 -0.12 -17.85 12.56
N GLU A 179 0.60 -16.73 12.77
CA GLU A 179 0.67 -15.65 11.78
C GLU A 179 1.08 -16.25 10.43
N LYS A 180 0.28 -16.00 9.41
CA LYS A 180 0.56 -16.45 8.05
C LYS A 180 1.16 -15.31 7.24
N PHE A 181 2.36 -15.51 6.71
CA PHE A 181 3.06 -14.55 5.87
C PHE A 181 2.41 -14.45 4.49
N VAL A 182 2.12 -13.24 4.01
CA VAL A 182 1.70 -13.01 2.62
C VAL A 182 2.92 -12.61 1.81
N GLY A 183 3.35 -13.49 0.89
CA GLY A 183 4.52 -13.28 0.04
C GLY A 183 4.23 -12.41 -1.19
N CYS A 184 3.05 -12.61 -1.81
CA CYS A 184 2.66 -11.87 -3.01
C CYS A 184 1.14 -11.68 -3.07
N ALA A 185 0.71 -10.66 -3.82
CA ALA A 185 -0.69 -10.40 -4.14
C ALA A 185 -0.80 -9.86 -5.58
N VAL A 186 -1.68 -10.45 -6.37
CA VAL A 186 -1.88 -10.10 -7.79
C VAL A 186 -3.36 -9.87 -8.11
N PRO A 187 -3.69 -8.96 -9.04
CA PRO A 187 -5.08 -8.75 -9.46
C PRO A 187 -5.65 -10.01 -10.10
N ARG A 188 -6.93 -10.29 -9.81
CA ARG A 188 -7.70 -11.35 -10.46
C ARG A 188 -8.67 -10.73 -11.45
N ARG A 189 -8.71 -11.25 -12.69
CA ARG A 189 -9.54 -10.70 -13.77
C ARG A 189 -11.04 -10.71 -13.43
N SER A 190 -11.50 -11.71 -12.68
CA SER A 190 -12.90 -11.81 -12.24
C SER A 190 -13.24 -10.92 -11.03
N GLY A 191 -12.31 -10.11 -10.54
CA GLY A 191 -12.45 -9.31 -9.33
C GLY A 191 -11.70 -9.92 -8.13
N GLY A 192 -11.32 -9.06 -7.19
CA GLY A 192 -10.48 -9.42 -6.05
C GLY A 192 -9.03 -9.70 -6.45
N TYR A 193 -8.36 -10.51 -5.62
CA TYR A 193 -6.94 -10.81 -5.76
C TYR A 193 -6.66 -12.31 -5.62
N VAL A 194 -5.51 -12.74 -6.14
CA VAL A 194 -4.89 -14.01 -5.75
C VAL A 194 -3.63 -13.71 -4.98
N ILE A 195 -3.40 -14.41 -3.88
CA ILE A 195 -2.29 -14.20 -2.95
C ILE A 195 -1.51 -15.50 -2.72
N GLY A 196 -0.23 -15.38 -2.40
CA GLY A 196 0.55 -16.45 -1.77
C GLY A 196 0.61 -16.22 -0.26
N GLU A 197 -0.21 -16.95 0.50
CA GLU A 197 -0.28 -16.89 1.97
C GLU A 197 0.32 -18.16 2.59
N GLY A 198 1.45 -18.04 3.30
CA GLY A 198 2.19 -19.20 3.81
C GLY A 198 2.56 -20.11 2.65
N ARG A 199 2.01 -21.33 2.61
CA ARG A 199 2.20 -22.30 1.51
C ARG A 199 0.95 -22.44 0.62
N SER A 200 0.04 -21.49 0.69
CA SER A 200 -1.25 -21.57 0.01
C SER A 200 -1.36 -20.49 -1.06
N PHE A 201 -1.78 -20.88 -2.25
CA PHE A 201 -2.45 -19.96 -3.15
C PHE A 201 -3.86 -19.71 -2.60
N GLY A 202 -4.25 -18.45 -2.43
CA GLY A 202 -5.56 -18.05 -1.93
C GLY A 202 -6.23 -17.01 -2.82
N ALA A 203 -7.54 -17.09 -2.98
CA ALA A 203 -8.34 -16.01 -3.55
C ALA A 203 -8.83 -15.10 -2.42
N LEU A 204 -8.46 -13.82 -2.50
CA LEU A 204 -8.86 -12.77 -1.57
C LEU A 204 -10.02 -11.96 -2.16
N ASP A 205 -11.15 -11.99 -1.45
CA ASP A 205 -12.24 -11.06 -1.65
C ASP A 205 -11.98 -9.80 -0.84
N TRP A 206 -11.84 -8.66 -1.51
CA TRP A 206 -11.43 -7.42 -0.86
C TRP A 206 -12.54 -6.79 0.01
N GLU A 207 -13.80 -6.94 -0.40
CA GLU A 207 -14.93 -6.31 0.29
C GLU A 207 -15.24 -7.02 1.61
N SER A 208 -15.34 -8.35 1.55
CA SER A 208 -15.57 -9.22 2.70
C SER A 208 -14.31 -9.50 3.53
N ARG A 209 -13.13 -9.20 2.99
CA ARG A 209 -11.81 -9.52 3.58
C ARG A 209 -11.64 -11.02 3.85
N SER A 210 -12.21 -11.85 2.99
CA SER A 210 -12.17 -13.31 3.14
C SER A 210 -11.13 -13.91 2.19
N ILE A 211 -10.42 -14.93 2.69
CA ILE A 211 -9.43 -15.69 1.91
C ILE A 211 -9.96 -17.11 1.75
N SER A 212 -10.07 -17.56 0.50
CA SER A 212 -10.39 -18.94 0.16
C SER A 212 -9.15 -19.63 -0.41
N THR A 213 -8.73 -20.74 0.20
CA THR A 213 -7.59 -21.52 -0.29
C THR A 213 -7.93 -22.14 -1.64
N ILE A 214 -7.07 -21.90 -2.64
CA ILE A 214 -7.15 -22.51 -3.96
C ILE A 214 -6.34 -23.81 -3.98
N ALA A 215 -5.08 -23.75 -3.53
CA ALA A 215 -4.17 -24.88 -3.49
C ALA A 215 -3.13 -24.69 -2.38
N VAL A 216 -2.67 -25.81 -1.81
CA VAL A 216 -1.55 -25.85 -0.86
C VAL A 216 -0.38 -26.57 -1.54
N ILE A 217 0.83 -26.09 -1.34
CA ILE A 217 2.06 -26.64 -1.92
C ILE A 217 3.07 -27.04 -0.83
N ASP A 218 4.17 -27.68 -1.24
CA ASP A 218 5.30 -28.02 -0.36
C ASP A 218 4.82 -28.71 0.93
N GLU A 219 3.85 -29.63 0.84
CA GLU A 219 3.21 -30.26 2.00
C GLU A 219 4.23 -30.93 2.94
N ASP A 220 5.30 -31.48 2.35
CA ASP A 220 6.45 -32.10 2.99
C ASP A 220 7.41 -31.11 3.68
N LYS A 221 7.23 -29.80 3.46
CA LYS A 221 8.08 -28.72 4.01
C LYS A 221 7.24 -27.72 4.81
N PRO A 222 6.84 -28.06 6.05
CA PRO A 222 5.95 -27.22 6.85
C PRO A 222 6.52 -25.85 7.23
N ASN A 223 7.84 -25.69 7.17
CA ASN A 223 8.54 -24.44 7.48
C ASN A 223 8.78 -23.56 6.23
N ASN A 224 8.25 -23.93 5.06
CA ASN A 224 8.32 -23.09 3.87
C ASN A 224 7.22 -22.02 3.84
N ARG A 225 7.47 -20.95 3.09
CA ARG A 225 6.47 -19.96 2.70
C ARG A 225 6.71 -19.49 1.26
N PHE A 226 5.67 -18.95 0.64
CA PHE A 226 5.80 -18.13 -0.56
C PHE A 226 6.60 -16.87 -0.25
N ASN A 227 7.30 -16.40 -1.28
CA ASN A 227 7.98 -15.12 -1.30
C ASN A 227 7.44 -14.31 -2.49
N ASP A 228 8.23 -13.98 -3.51
CA ASP A 228 7.72 -13.17 -4.63
C ASP A 228 6.84 -13.96 -5.61
N GLY A 229 5.98 -13.23 -6.33
CA GLY A 229 5.09 -13.79 -7.33
C GLY A 229 4.48 -12.76 -8.28
N LYS A 230 4.29 -13.15 -9.54
CA LYS A 230 3.79 -12.30 -10.62
C LYS A 230 2.99 -13.11 -11.64
N VAL A 231 2.06 -12.46 -12.31
CA VAL A 231 1.24 -13.09 -13.35
C VAL A 231 1.94 -13.02 -14.71
N ASP A 232 2.04 -14.16 -15.39
CA ASP A 232 2.61 -14.28 -16.73
C ASP A 232 1.71 -13.62 -17.80
N PRO A 233 2.20 -13.42 -19.04
CA PRO A 233 1.40 -12.86 -20.13
C PRO A 233 0.18 -13.68 -20.55
N ALA A 234 0.09 -14.95 -20.13
CA ALA A 234 -1.05 -15.83 -20.38
C ALA A 234 -2.06 -15.86 -19.23
N GLY A 235 -1.82 -15.12 -18.14
CA GLY A 235 -2.71 -15.04 -16.99
C GLY A 235 -2.54 -16.14 -15.95
N ARG A 236 -1.38 -16.81 -15.88
CA ARG A 236 -1.00 -17.77 -14.82
C ARG A 236 -0.21 -17.04 -13.73
N LEU A 237 -0.46 -17.36 -12.46
CA LEU A 237 0.33 -16.79 -11.35
C LEU A 237 1.56 -17.65 -11.11
N PHE A 238 2.75 -17.12 -11.40
CA PHE A 238 4.01 -17.71 -10.97
C PHE A 238 4.37 -17.19 -9.57
N ALA A 239 4.71 -18.08 -8.65
CA ALA A 239 5.18 -17.71 -7.32
C ALA A 239 6.09 -18.83 -6.80
N GLY A 240 7.14 -18.47 -6.06
CA GLY A 240 8.04 -19.47 -5.51
C GLY A 240 8.21 -19.36 -4.00
N THR A 241 8.74 -20.43 -3.44
CA THR A 241 8.90 -20.60 -1.99
C THR A 241 10.33 -20.42 -1.53
N MET A 242 10.46 -20.32 -0.21
CA MET A 242 11.69 -20.36 0.55
C MET A 242 11.42 -20.97 1.93
N ALA A 243 12.47 -21.44 2.62
CA ALA A 243 12.34 -21.73 4.04
C ALA A 243 12.13 -20.44 4.84
N MET A 244 11.46 -20.56 6.00
CA MET A 244 11.38 -19.46 6.94
C MET A 244 12.77 -19.06 7.44
N GLU A 245 13.01 -17.75 7.43
CA GLU A 245 14.23 -17.14 7.92
C GLU A 245 14.26 -17.08 9.44
N GLU A 246 15.43 -17.38 10.02
CA GLU A 246 15.73 -17.08 11.42
C GLU A 246 15.98 -15.58 11.61
N ARG A 247 16.69 -14.99 10.64
CA ARG A 247 16.94 -13.55 10.49
C ARG A 247 17.17 -13.26 9.00
N PRO A 248 17.11 -11.99 8.53
CA PRO A 248 17.21 -11.69 7.11
C PRO A 248 18.37 -12.42 6.44
N THR A 249 18.07 -13.11 5.35
CA THR A 249 18.96 -13.91 4.50
C THR A 249 19.65 -15.09 5.19
N VAL A 250 19.16 -15.53 6.35
CA VAL A 250 19.64 -16.72 7.07
C VAL A 250 18.48 -17.69 7.25
N LEU A 251 18.53 -18.77 6.47
CA LEU A 251 17.53 -19.83 6.38
C LEU A 251 18.19 -21.16 6.00
N GLU A 252 17.42 -22.24 6.08
CA GLU A 252 17.83 -23.52 5.49
C GLU A 252 17.85 -23.41 3.95
N LEU A 253 19.03 -23.61 3.37
CA LEU A 253 19.25 -23.47 1.93
C LEU A 253 18.52 -24.53 1.10
N LYS A 254 18.19 -24.18 -0.14
CA LYS A 254 17.63 -25.05 -1.18
C LYS A 254 16.29 -25.69 -0.84
N GLN A 255 15.54 -25.10 0.10
CA GLN A 255 14.23 -25.59 0.50
C GLN A 255 13.11 -25.12 -0.41
N GLY A 256 13.29 -24.03 -1.14
CA GLY A 256 12.30 -23.44 -2.03
C GLY A 256 12.10 -24.18 -3.35
N SER A 257 11.05 -23.79 -4.06
CA SER A 257 10.70 -24.25 -5.40
C SER A 257 9.90 -23.16 -6.13
N LEU A 258 9.96 -23.14 -7.46
CA LEU A 258 9.12 -22.26 -8.28
C LEU A 258 7.87 -23.00 -8.75
N PHE A 259 6.71 -22.36 -8.60
CA PHE A 259 5.41 -22.89 -9.02
C PHE A 259 4.68 -21.92 -9.93
N SER A 260 3.71 -22.44 -10.69
CA SER A 260 2.66 -21.63 -11.30
C SER A 260 1.27 -22.19 -11.02
N LEU A 261 0.34 -21.32 -10.66
CA LEU A 261 -1.09 -21.61 -10.62
C LEU A 261 -1.71 -21.28 -11.98
N ASN A 262 -2.28 -22.29 -12.63
CA ASN A 262 -2.96 -22.16 -13.91
C ASN A 262 -4.40 -21.65 -13.73
N LYS A 263 -5.01 -21.21 -14.84
CA LYS A 263 -6.40 -20.72 -14.90
C LYS A 263 -7.47 -21.73 -14.44
N ASP A 264 -7.15 -23.02 -14.48
CA ASP A 264 -7.99 -24.13 -14.02
C ASP A 264 -7.66 -24.54 -12.57
N HIS A 265 -6.90 -23.70 -11.87
CA HIS A 265 -6.41 -23.91 -10.50
C HIS A 265 -5.45 -25.09 -10.32
N ILE A 266 -4.95 -25.67 -11.42
CA ILE A 266 -3.90 -26.69 -11.36
C ILE A 266 -2.56 -26.00 -11.06
N VAL A 267 -1.83 -26.52 -10.08
CA VAL A 267 -0.49 -26.05 -9.74
C VAL A 267 0.56 -26.89 -10.48
N VAL A 268 1.49 -26.21 -11.13
CA VAL A 268 2.67 -26.82 -11.77
C VAL A 268 3.91 -26.43 -10.99
N LYS A 269 4.73 -27.41 -10.62
CA LYS A 269 6.07 -27.19 -10.07
C LYS A 269 7.08 -27.18 -11.21
N HIS A 270 7.82 -26.09 -11.38
CA HIS A 270 8.79 -25.94 -12.48
C HIS A 270 10.17 -26.50 -12.12
N PHE A 271 10.70 -26.12 -10.96
CA PHE A 271 11.97 -26.65 -10.43
C PHE A 271 12.05 -26.48 -8.91
N ASN A 272 13.06 -27.10 -8.31
CA ASN A 272 13.35 -27.09 -6.87
C ASN A 272 14.77 -26.57 -6.59
N GLN A 273 15.22 -26.72 -5.33
CA GLN A 273 16.52 -26.26 -4.85
C GLN A 273 16.71 -24.75 -5.00
N VAL A 274 15.66 -23.98 -4.68
CA VAL A 274 15.70 -22.52 -4.57
C VAL A 274 16.05 -22.13 -3.14
N ASP A 275 16.92 -21.15 -2.96
CA ASP A 275 17.17 -20.58 -1.64
C ASP A 275 16.08 -19.57 -1.27
N ILE A 276 15.98 -18.46 -2.02
CA ILE A 276 14.98 -17.40 -1.83
C ILE A 276 14.37 -17.04 -3.18
N SER A 277 13.17 -17.54 -3.47
CA SER A 277 12.46 -17.20 -4.71
C SER A 277 12.09 -15.73 -4.74
N ASN A 278 12.58 -14.98 -5.73
CA ASN A 278 12.40 -13.55 -5.76
C ASN A 278 12.07 -13.04 -7.18
N GLY A 279 12.52 -11.83 -7.53
CA GLY A 279 12.09 -11.09 -8.70
C GLY A 279 11.96 -11.92 -9.97
N LEU A 280 10.84 -11.72 -10.65
CA LEU A 280 10.46 -12.46 -11.84
C LEU A 280 9.72 -11.58 -12.84
N ASP A 281 9.99 -11.76 -14.13
CA ASP A 281 9.27 -11.07 -15.21
C ASP A 281 9.44 -11.79 -16.57
N TRP A 282 8.78 -11.32 -17.62
CA TRP A 282 8.83 -11.90 -18.96
C TRP A 282 9.30 -10.89 -19.99
N SER A 283 9.99 -11.37 -21.03
CA SER A 283 10.32 -10.53 -22.19
C SER A 283 9.06 -10.10 -22.93
N LEU A 284 9.13 -8.95 -23.59
CA LEU A 284 8.01 -8.35 -24.33
C LEU A 284 7.53 -9.18 -25.53
N ASP A 285 8.38 -10.06 -26.05
CA ASP A 285 8.02 -11.02 -27.10
C ASP A 285 7.46 -12.36 -26.54
N HIS A 286 7.34 -12.46 -25.21
CA HIS A 286 6.84 -13.61 -24.46
C HIS A 286 7.58 -14.92 -24.73
N LYS A 287 8.89 -14.85 -25.01
CA LYS A 287 9.75 -16.03 -25.25
C LYS A 287 10.78 -16.28 -24.15
N THR A 288 10.96 -15.32 -23.25
CA THR A 288 11.93 -15.41 -22.16
C THR A 288 11.24 -15.15 -20.84
N PHE A 289 11.52 -16.01 -19.85
CA PHE A 289 11.19 -15.79 -18.45
C PHE A 289 12.47 -15.43 -17.70
N TYR A 290 12.45 -14.35 -16.95
CA TYR A 290 13.55 -13.90 -16.10
C TYR A 290 13.22 -14.18 -14.64
N TYR A 291 14.23 -14.61 -13.88
CA TYR A 291 14.05 -15.07 -12.52
C TYR A 291 15.28 -14.79 -11.65
N ILE A 292 15.03 -14.53 -10.37
CA ILE A 292 16.03 -14.31 -9.35
C ILE A 292 15.80 -15.33 -8.23
N ASP A 293 16.82 -16.13 -7.95
CA ASP A 293 17.03 -16.73 -6.64
C ASP A 293 18.08 -15.89 -5.91
N SER A 294 17.67 -15.17 -4.87
CA SER A 294 18.48 -14.07 -4.30
C SER A 294 19.88 -14.51 -3.87
N LEU A 295 20.02 -15.70 -3.29
CA LEU A 295 21.31 -16.16 -2.76
C LEU A 295 22.26 -16.73 -3.84
N THR A 296 21.80 -16.81 -5.10
CA THR A 296 22.68 -17.08 -6.25
C THR A 296 23.43 -15.84 -6.72
N TYR A 297 23.01 -14.63 -6.31
CA TYR A 297 23.56 -13.35 -6.75
C TYR A 297 23.57 -13.20 -8.29
N THR A 298 22.56 -13.77 -8.94
CA THR A 298 22.41 -13.69 -10.39
C THR A 298 20.96 -13.38 -10.78
N VAL A 299 20.82 -12.70 -11.91
CA VAL A 299 19.58 -12.69 -12.69
C VAL A 299 19.74 -13.75 -13.76
N GLU A 300 18.75 -14.62 -13.90
CA GLU A 300 18.75 -15.71 -14.86
C GLU A 300 17.60 -15.58 -15.85
N ALA A 301 17.73 -16.27 -16.98
CA ALA A 301 16.73 -16.37 -18.03
C ALA A 301 16.46 -17.83 -18.40
N PHE A 302 15.24 -18.07 -18.85
CA PHE A 302 14.76 -19.34 -19.37
C PHE A 302 14.07 -19.08 -20.71
N ASN A 303 14.14 -20.04 -21.62
CA ASN A 303 13.19 -20.10 -22.72
C ASN A 303 11.80 -20.35 -22.12
N TYR A 304 10.80 -19.58 -22.54
CA TYR A 304 9.43 -19.64 -22.05
C TYR A 304 8.47 -19.89 -23.22
N ASP A 305 7.59 -20.88 -23.07
CA ASP A 305 6.51 -21.16 -24.00
C ASP A 305 5.19 -20.61 -23.46
N ILE A 306 4.67 -19.55 -24.08
CA ILE A 306 3.43 -18.91 -23.65
C ILE A 306 2.23 -19.86 -23.64
N ASN A 307 2.18 -20.85 -24.54
CA ASN A 307 1.02 -21.74 -24.67
C ASN A 307 0.94 -22.73 -23.52
N THR A 308 2.09 -23.24 -23.07
CA THR A 308 2.16 -24.28 -22.03
C THR A 308 2.55 -23.74 -20.65
N GLY A 309 3.23 -22.59 -20.60
CA GLY A 309 3.84 -22.04 -19.38
C GLY A 309 5.17 -22.72 -19.03
N SER A 310 5.66 -23.62 -19.88
CA SER A 310 6.89 -24.37 -19.62
C SER A 310 8.12 -23.48 -19.76
N ILE A 311 9.12 -23.74 -18.92
CA ILE A 311 10.41 -23.07 -18.94
C ILE A 311 11.55 -24.06 -19.14
N SER A 312 12.60 -23.66 -19.86
CA SER A 312 13.76 -24.50 -20.17
C SER A 312 15.02 -23.67 -20.41
N ASN A 313 16.18 -24.33 -20.58
CA ASN A 313 17.45 -23.66 -20.92
C ASN A 313 17.81 -22.50 -19.97
N ARG A 314 17.84 -22.81 -18.66
CA ARG A 314 18.30 -21.89 -17.61
C ARG A 314 19.70 -21.37 -17.94
N ARG A 315 19.87 -20.06 -17.95
CA ARG A 315 21.14 -19.38 -18.22
C ARG A 315 21.24 -18.09 -17.41
N MET A 316 22.44 -17.73 -16.98
CA MET A 316 22.71 -16.45 -16.34
C MET A 316 22.63 -15.32 -17.38
N VAL A 317 21.97 -14.21 -17.04
CA VAL A 317 21.99 -12.97 -17.83
C VAL A 317 22.80 -11.87 -17.16
N TYR A 318 22.83 -11.83 -15.82
CA TYR A 318 23.61 -10.86 -15.07
C TYR A 318 24.10 -11.46 -13.77
N LYS A 319 25.33 -11.11 -13.38
CA LYS A 319 25.90 -11.46 -12.08
C LYS A 319 26.08 -10.17 -11.29
N MET A 320 25.57 -10.14 -10.06
CA MET A 320 25.69 -8.97 -9.21
C MET A 320 27.16 -8.67 -8.91
N GLU A 321 27.54 -7.40 -9.02
CA GLU A 321 28.86 -6.90 -8.65
C GLU A 321 28.99 -6.74 -7.13
N GLU A 322 30.23 -6.75 -6.63
CA GLU A 322 30.48 -6.46 -5.22
C GLU A 322 29.94 -5.07 -4.84
N GLY A 323 29.23 -4.99 -3.72
CA GLY A 323 28.63 -3.75 -3.24
C GLY A 323 27.32 -3.35 -3.94
N GLU A 324 26.79 -4.15 -4.86
CA GLU A 324 25.42 -3.97 -5.36
C GLU A 324 24.36 -4.43 -4.36
N GLY A 325 24.69 -5.39 -3.50
CA GLY A 325 23.74 -6.03 -2.59
C GLY A 325 23.16 -7.32 -3.17
N ILE A 326 22.05 -7.76 -2.60
CA ILE A 326 21.38 -9.02 -2.93
C ILE A 326 20.24 -8.71 -3.91
N PRO A 327 20.14 -9.39 -5.07
CA PRO A 327 19.05 -9.15 -6.01
C PRO A 327 17.74 -9.63 -5.39
N ASP A 328 16.73 -8.76 -5.37
CA ASP A 328 15.44 -8.99 -4.71
C ASP A 328 14.32 -8.98 -5.77
N GLY A 329 13.31 -8.11 -5.66
CA GLY A 329 12.26 -7.94 -6.66
C GLY A 329 12.72 -7.29 -7.97
N MET A 330 12.03 -7.63 -9.07
CA MET A 330 12.38 -7.20 -10.43
C MET A 330 11.14 -6.84 -11.27
N CYS A 331 11.29 -5.88 -12.18
CA CYS A 331 10.33 -5.63 -13.26
C CYS A 331 11.00 -5.34 -14.60
N ILE A 332 10.29 -5.54 -15.71
CA ILE A 332 10.75 -5.15 -17.05
C ILE A 332 10.18 -3.78 -17.46
N ASP A 333 10.96 -3.01 -18.23
CA ASP A 333 10.49 -1.79 -18.89
C ASP A 333 10.03 -2.03 -20.34
N ALA A 334 9.43 -1.02 -20.95
CA ALA A 334 8.88 -1.06 -22.31
C ALA A 334 9.95 -1.17 -23.41
N ASP A 335 11.23 -1.00 -23.07
CA ASP A 335 12.37 -1.23 -23.97
C ASP A 335 13.01 -2.61 -23.74
N GLY A 336 12.44 -3.43 -22.86
CA GLY A 336 12.89 -4.77 -22.56
C GLY A 336 14.10 -4.83 -21.61
N ARG A 337 14.36 -3.78 -20.84
CA ARG A 337 15.41 -3.75 -19.80
C ARG A 337 14.84 -4.17 -18.45
N LEU A 338 15.68 -4.80 -17.64
CA LEU A 338 15.29 -5.28 -16.32
C LEU A 338 15.67 -4.25 -15.25
N TRP A 339 14.74 -3.93 -14.37
CA TRP A 339 14.96 -3.10 -13.18
C TRP A 339 14.93 -4.01 -11.96
N VAL A 340 16.05 -4.06 -11.23
CA VAL A 340 16.25 -4.98 -10.10
C VAL A 340 16.51 -4.17 -8.84
N ALA A 341 15.68 -4.37 -7.80
CA ALA A 341 15.95 -3.85 -6.48
C ALA A 341 17.08 -4.63 -5.81
N CYS A 342 17.99 -3.94 -5.14
CA CYS A 342 19.14 -4.57 -4.53
C CYS A 342 19.10 -4.44 -3.01
N TYR A 343 18.67 -5.50 -2.33
CA TYR A 343 18.57 -5.56 -0.87
C TYR A 343 19.95 -5.39 -0.22
N ASN A 344 20.03 -4.55 0.82
CA ASN A 344 21.27 -4.03 1.42
C ASN A 344 22.18 -3.23 0.48
N GLY A 345 21.73 -2.92 -0.74
CA GLY A 345 22.47 -2.13 -1.73
C GLY A 345 22.03 -0.67 -1.84
N GLY A 346 20.85 -0.37 -1.30
CA GLY A 346 20.20 0.93 -1.35
C GLY A 346 20.02 1.50 -2.75
N ARG A 347 19.60 0.65 -3.69
CA ARG A 347 19.52 1.01 -5.10
C ARG A 347 18.55 0.13 -5.88
N VAL A 348 18.15 0.65 -7.03
CA VAL A 348 17.66 -0.15 -8.15
C VAL A 348 18.65 -0.02 -9.30
N ILE A 349 18.96 -1.13 -9.96
CA ILE A 349 19.82 -1.16 -11.16
C ILE A 349 19.00 -1.50 -12.39
N GLN A 350 19.35 -0.90 -13.53
CA GLN A 350 18.80 -1.24 -14.84
C GLN A 350 19.81 -2.10 -15.58
N ILE A 351 19.39 -3.26 -16.08
CA ILE A 351 20.22 -4.25 -16.76
C ILE A 351 19.68 -4.45 -18.17
N ASP A 352 20.58 -4.51 -19.15
CA ASP A 352 20.28 -5.05 -20.45
C ASP A 352 20.43 -6.58 -20.43
N PRO A 353 19.33 -7.36 -20.50
CA PRO A 353 19.40 -8.81 -20.44
C PRO A 353 20.01 -9.45 -21.70
N GLN A 354 20.13 -8.72 -22.81
CA GLN A 354 20.71 -9.24 -24.06
C GLN A 354 22.24 -9.21 -24.02
N THR A 355 22.80 -8.17 -23.42
CA THR A 355 24.26 -7.96 -23.32
C THR A 355 24.83 -8.35 -21.96
N GLY A 356 23.99 -8.46 -20.94
CA GLY A 356 24.39 -8.75 -19.57
C GLY A 356 25.08 -7.57 -18.89
N VAL A 357 24.80 -6.34 -19.34
CA VAL A 357 25.45 -5.11 -18.85
C VAL A 357 24.47 -4.29 -18.02
N ARG A 358 24.96 -3.76 -16.89
CA ARG A 358 24.26 -2.72 -16.12
C ARG A 358 24.32 -1.39 -16.86
N LEU A 359 23.15 -0.86 -17.20
CA LEU A 359 23.01 0.41 -17.92
C LEU A 359 22.96 1.61 -16.97
N GLN A 360 22.27 1.46 -15.83
CA GLN A 360 22.01 2.56 -14.90
C GLN A 360 21.94 2.06 -13.46
N THR A 361 22.22 2.97 -12.51
CA THR A 361 21.98 2.76 -11.09
C THR A 361 21.26 3.98 -10.52
N VAL A 362 20.18 3.73 -9.78
CA VAL A 362 19.44 4.75 -9.04
C VAL A 362 19.57 4.46 -7.56
N LYS A 363 20.24 5.36 -6.82
CA LYS A 363 20.42 5.22 -5.36
C LYS A 363 19.18 5.72 -4.62
N LEU A 364 18.85 5.05 -3.52
CA LEU A 364 17.78 5.40 -2.60
C LEU A 364 18.36 5.70 -1.21
N PRO A 365 17.68 6.52 -0.38
CA PRO A 365 18.16 6.90 0.96
C PRO A 365 17.96 5.80 2.02
N VAL A 366 17.82 4.55 1.59
CA VAL A 366 17.59 3.37 2.44
C VAL A 366 18.33 2.19 1.82
N ASP A 367 18.93 1.32 2.63
CA ASP A 367 19.77 0.23 2.15
C ASP A 367 18.96 -0.99 1.70
N LYS A 368 17.86 -1.27 2.40
CA LYS A 368 17.05 -2.48 2.22
C LYS A 368 15.93 -2.28 1.19
N THR A 369 16.27 -1.91 -0.04
CA THR A 369 15.32 -1.86 -1.16
C THR A 369 14.91 -3.27 -1.59
N THR A 370 13.62 -3.58 -1.62
CA THR A 370 13.11 -4.95 -1.76
C THR A 370 12.48 -5.28 -3.10
N SER A 371 11.81 -4.34 -3.77
CA SER A 371 11.18 -4.60 -5.07
C SER A 371 10.88 -3.31 -5.80
N CYS A 372 10.55 -3.41 -7.08
CA CYS A 372 10.12 -2.27 -7.87
C CYS A 372 9.08 -2.63 -8.95
N CYS A 373 8.25 -1.66 -9.30
CA CYS A 373 7.34 -1.75 -10.44
C CYS A 373 7.07 -0.36 -11.03
N PHE A 374 6.78 -0.30 -12.32
CA PHE A 374 6.32 0.94 -12.93
C PHE A 374 4.84 1.19 -12.67
N GLY A 375 4.48 2.46 -12.53
CA GLY A 375 3.13 2.95 -12.31
C GLY A 375 3.01 4.43 -12.67
N GLY A 376 2.02 5.11 -12.09
CA GLY A 376 1.72 6.48 -12.43
C GLY A 376 1.14 6.62 -13.84
N ARG A 377 1.07 7.86 -14.34
CA ARG A 377 0.54 8.14 -15.67
C ARG A 377 1.43 7.50 -16.74
N ASP A 378 0.85 6.76 -17.66
CA ASP A 378 1.56 6.09 -18.76
C ASP A 378 2.72 5.18 -18.30
N TYR A 379 2.66 4.67 -17.07
CA TYR A 379 3.70 3.84 -16.45
C TYR A 379 5.10 4.49 -16.43
N SER A 380 5.17 5.82 -16.27
CA SER A 380 6.44 6.59 -16.30
C SER A 380 7.18 6.67 -14.97
N ASP A 381 6.54 6.26 -13.87
CA ASP A 381 7.09 6.41 -12.52
C ASP A 381 7.47 5.03 -11.99
N LEU A 382 8.69 4.88 -11.47
CA LEU A 382 9.12 3.65 -10.82
C LEU A 382 8.84 3.73 -9.31
N TYR A 383 8.01 2.82 -8.81
CA TYR A 383 7.75 2.65 -7.39
C TYR A 383 8.70 1.60 -6.83
N VAL A 384 9.28 1.87 -5.66
CA VAL A 384 10.27 1.00 -5.02
C VAL A 384 9.87 0.77 -3.56
N THR A 385 9.77 -0.48 -3.14
CA THR A 385 9.55 -0.86 -1.73
C THR A 385 10.87 -0.97 -0.99
N SER A 386 10.83 -0.81 0.33
CA SER A 386 11.96 -1.08 1.21
C SER A 386 11.54 -1.78 2.50
N ALA A 387 12.49 -2.27 3.28
CA ALA A 387 12.27 -2.91 4.57
C ALA A 387 13.06 -2.24 5.69
N CYS A 388 12.57 -2.37 6.93
CA CYS A 388 13.27 -1.98 8.16
C CYS A 388 13.57 -3.18 9.08
N LYS A 389 13.08 -4.39 8.74
CA LYS A 389 13.29 -5.60 9.55
C LYS A 389 14.79 -5.89 9.69
N GLY A 390 15.22 -6.10 10.93
CA GLY A 390 16.60 -6.41 11.29
C GLY A 390 17.54 -5.19 11.36
N MET A 391 17.00 -3.96 11.31
CA MET A 391 17.78 -2.74 11.60
C MET A 391 17.75 -2.45 13.10
N ASP A 392 18.87 -1.96 13.63
CA ASP A 392 18.94 -1.44 15.00
C ASP A 392 18.54 0.05 15.06
N GLU A 393 18.47 0.60 16.27
CA GLU A 393 18.10 2.01 16.47
C GLU A 393 19.06 2.99 15.79
N ALA A 394 20.36 2.66 15.72
CA ALA A 394 21.36 3.53 15.13
C ALA A 394 21.22 3.56 13.59
N ASP A 395 20.94 2.42 12.97
CA ASP A 395 20.70 2.33 11.53
C ASP A 395 19.36 2.95 11.15
N MET A 396 18.31 2.75 11.95
CA MET A 396 17.03 3.44 11.76
C MET A 396 17.17 4.96 11.88
N ALA A 397 18.02 5.46 12.79
CA ALA A 397 18.28 6.90 12.92
C ALA A 397 19.01 7.48 11.69
N LYS A 398 19.88 6.71 11.04
CA LYS A 398 20.55 7.12 9.78
C LYS A 398 19.62 7.02 8.57
N GLN A 399 18.63 6.14 8.62
CA GLN A 399 17.73 5.83 7.51
C GLN A 399 16.27 5.96 7.97
N PRO A 400 15.80 7.17 8.32
CA PRO A 400 14.48 7.37 8.91
C PRO A 400 13.32 6.99 7.98
N GLN A 401 13.60 6.76 6.70
CA GLN A 401 12.62 6.34 5.68
C GLN A 401 12.67 4.82 5.40
N ALA A 402 13.46 4.04 6.15
CA ALA A 402 13.52 2.58 5.99
C ALA A 402 12.15 1.94 6.22
N GLY A 403 11.72 1.07 5.30
CA GLY A 403 10.37 0.50 5.30
C GLY A 403 9.33 1.32 4.54
N CYS A 404 9.67 2.53 4.07
CA CYS A 404 8.79 3.32 3.21
C CYS A 404 8.78 2.82 1.76
N VAL A 405 7.77 3.30 1.03
CA VAL A 405 7.69 3.24 -0.43
C VAL A 405 8.25 4.53 -1.02
N PHE A 406 9.03 4.40 -2.09
CA PHE A 406 9.58 5.51 -2.85
C PHE A 406 8.96 5.55 -4.24
N ARG A 407 8.82 6.76 -4.78
CA ARG A 407 8.44 7.01 -6.18
C ARG A 407 9.56 7.77 -6.87
N ILE A 408 10.04 7.23 -7.97
CA ILE A 408 11.13 7.78 -8.77
C ILE A 408 10.56 8.21 -10.12
N THR A 409 10.73 9.49 -10.44
CA THR A 409 10.24 10.10 -11.68
C THR A 409 11.42 10.56 -12.54
N GLY A 410 11.18 10.81 -13.83
CA GLY A 410 12.21 11.35 -14.73
C GLY A 410 13.31 10.36 -15.09
N LEU A 411 13.04 9.06 -15.04
CA LEU A 411 14.00 8.01 -15.43
C LEU A 411 14.26 7.95 -16.94
N GLY A 412 13.36 8.51 -17.76
CA GLY A 412 13.40 8.36 -19.21
C GLY A 412 12.99 6.96 -19.70
N ALA A 413 12.57 6.08 -18.79
CA ALA A 413 12.00 4.77 -19.08
C ALA A 413 10.51 4.74 -18.71
N LYS A 414 9.75 3.86 -19.35
CA LYS A 414 8.36 3.54 -19.02
C LYS A 414 8.22 2.05 -18.83
N GLY A 415 7.35 1.62 -17.93
CA GLY A 415 7.00 0.21 -17.81
C GLY A 415 5.81 -0.18 -18.66
N ILE A 416 5.29 -1.36 -18.33
CA ILE A 416 4.11 -1.97 -18.94
C ILE A 416 3.04 -2.26 -17.87
N PRO A 417 1.76 -2.36 -18.25
CA PRO A 417 0.72 -2.83 -17.35
C PRO A 417 1.01 -4.23 -16.81
N ALA A 418 0.72 -4.45 -15.53
CA ALA A 418 0.75 -5.79 -14.95
C ALA A 418 -0.37 -6.67 -15.53
N ASN A 419 -0.11 -7.97 -15.66
CA ASN A 419 -1.13 -8.94 -15.99
C ASN A 419 -2.00 -9.29 -14.77
N SER A 420 -3.22 -9.73 -15.03
CA SER A 420 -4.14 -10.24 -14.00
C SER A 420 -4.32 -11.75 -14.13
N PHE A 421 -4.38 -12.45 -13.00
CA PHE A 421 -4.69 -13.87 -12.97
C PHE A 421 -6.06 -14.12 -13.62
N THR A 422 -6.15 -15.15 -14.46
CA THR A 422 -7.33 -15.38 -15.33
C THR A 422 -8.23 -16.54 -14.90
N GLY A 423 -7.85 -17.29 -13.86
CA GLY A 423 -8.71 -18.31 -13.23
C GLY A 423 -9.71 -17.74 -12.25
#